data_AF-A0A935JUC1-F1
#
_entry.id   AF-A0A935JUC1-F1
#
_cell.length_a   1.000
_cell.length_b   1.000
_cell.length_c   1.000
_cell.angle_alpha   90.00
_cell.angle_beta   90.00
_cell.angle_gamma   90.00
#
_symmetry.space_group_name_H-M   'P 1'
#
loop_
_entity.id
_entity.type
_entity.pdbx_description
1 polymer ?
#
loop_
_entity_poly.entity_id
_entity_poly.type
_entity_poly.pdbx_seq_one_letter_code
_entity_poly.pdbx_strand_id
1 'polypeptide(L)'
;MKGHMKHVVLVLFSVFFGLNLYYANAKDNFSEIVPVDGKVQPRVELDQGWSQEIRQLFWFTSQGSRIIPYNWFTWLEQADNNSLFRNVEHMEMLRYLPMSSSKLNPAGLPIGFALDTDQSTRKAWVGLTCAACHTNQIDYQGARILVEGAPTLANFVKFFDELVNALSKTNDNAFRCVWQYTKCCICFCFA
;
A
#
# COMPACT_ATOMS: atom_id res chain seq x y z
N MET A 1 49.01 5.78 -29.05
CA MET A 1 48.49 4.97 -27.91
C MET A 1 47.63 5.73 -26.88
N LYS A 2 47.55 7.08 -26.88
CA LYS A 2 46.73 7.84 -25.89
C LYS A 2 45.23 7.95 -26.22
N GLY A 3 44.82 7.77 -27.47
CA GLY A 3 43.41 7.91 -27.89
C GLY A 3 42.54 6.69 -27.59
N HIS A 4 43.11 5.48 -27.70
CA HIS A 4 42.36 4.24 -27.53
C HIS A 4 41.95 3.99 -26.07
N MET A 5 42.78 4.44 -25.11
CA MET A 5 42.53 4.32 -23.68
C MET A 5 41.37 5.19 -23.18
N LYS A 6 41.10 6.34 -23.83
CA LYS A 6 39.99 7.24 -23.45
C LYS A 6 38.62 6.66 -23.81
N HIS A 7 38.52 5.98 -24.95
CA HIS A 7 37.27 5.33 -25.38
C HIS A 7 36.95 4.09 -24.55
N VAL A 8 37.97 3.31 -24.16
CA VAL A 8 37.79 2.13 -23.29
C VAL A 8 37.31 2.56 -21.89
N VAL A 9 37.87 3.65 -21.33
CA VAL A 9 37.42 4.18 -20.03
C VAL A 9 35.98 4.70 -20.10
N LEU A 10 35.60 5.39 -21.17
CA LEU A 10 34.23 5.91 -21.33
C LEU A 10 33.20 4.78 -21.46
N VAL A 11 33.52 3.74 -22.25
CA VAL A 11 32.65 2.57 -22.45
C VAL A 11 32.50 1.78 -21.14
N LEU A 12 33.61 1.54 -20.42
CA LEU A 12 33.55 0.87 -19.11
C LEU A 12 32.75 1.69 -18.09
N PHE A 13 32.88 3.02 -18.06
CA PHE A 13 32.08 3.87 -17.18
C PHE A 13 30.59 3.81 -17.51
N SER A 14 30.22 3.84 -18.79
CA SER A 14 28.83 3.68 -19.22
C SER A 14 28.26 2.27 -18.96
N VAL A 15 29.09 1.23 -19.05
CA VAL A 15 28.67 -0.14 -18.70
C VAL A 15 28.55 -0.31 -17.19
N PHE A 16 29.45 0.25 -16.38
CA PHE A 16 29.35 0.22 -14.92
C PHE A 16 28.20 1.09 -14.39
N PHE A 17 27.96 2.27 -14.96
CA PHE A 17 26.85 3.14 -14.60
C PHE A 17 25.51 2.58 -15.10
N GLY A 18 25.51 2.02 -16.32
CA GLY A 18 24.37 1.29 -16.89
C GLY A 18 24.03 0.02 -16.12
N LEU A 19 25.01 -0.78 -15.68
CA LEU A 19 24.78 -1.94 -14.80
C LEU A 19 24.28 -1.50 -13.43
N ASN A 20 24.82 -0.44 -12.81
CA ASN A 20 24.32 0.02 -11.51
C ASN A 20 22.89 0.58 -11.60
N LEU A 21 22.52 1.22 -12.71
CA LEU A 21 21.12 1.61 -12.97
C LEU A 21 20.22 0.40 -13.24
N TYR A 22 20.74 -0.68 -13.84
CA TYR A 22 20.02 -1.94 -14.04
C TYR A 22 19.89 -2.77 -12.74
N TYR A 23 20.87 -2.67 -11.82
CA TYR A 23 20.85 -3.29 -10.49
C TYR A 23 20.10 -2.47 -9.45
N ALA A 24 19.76 -1.22 -9.76
CA ALA A 24 18.78 -0.42 -9.02
C ALA A 24 17.33 -0.81 -9.39
N ASN A 25 17.12 -2.01 -9.93
CA ASN A 25 15.83 -2.70 -9.80
C ASN A 25 15.56 -2.87 -8.31
N ALA A 26 14.77 -1.91 -7.80
CA ALA A 26 14.35 -1.80 -6.43
C ALA A 26 14.01 -3.18 -5.88
N LYS A 27 14.57 -3.51 -4.73
CA LYS A 27 14.00 -4.58 -3.91
C LYS A 27 12.59 -4.11 -3.56
N ASP A 28 11.59 -4.52 -4.35
CA ASP A 28 10.15 -4.36 -4.12
C ASP A 28 9.67 -5.19 -2.91
N ASN A 29 10.53 -5.39 -1.92
CA ASN A 29 10.28 -6.17 -0.73
C ASN A 29 9.97 -5.16 0.39
N PHE A 30 8.69 -4.91 0.62
CA PHE A 30 8.24 -3.96 1.63
C PHE A 30 8.46 -4.57 3.03
N SER A 31 9.51 -4.14 3.73
CA SER A 31 9.88 -4.66 5.05
C SER A 31 9.82 -3.62 6.18
N GLU A 32 9.50 -2.37 5.86
CA GLU A 32 9.47 -1.27 6.82
C GLU A 32 8.07 -1.10 7.42
N ILE A 33 8.00 -0.84 8.73
CA ILE A 33 6.75 -0.43 9.37
C ILE A 33 6.59 1.08 9.14
N VAL A 34 5.65 1.43 8.26
CA VAL A 34 5.24 2.81 8.00
C VAL A 34 4.04 3.12 8.89
N PRO A 35 4.08 4.17 9.73
CA PRO A 35 2.96 4.55 10.57
C PRO A 35 1.68 4.79 9.76
N VAL A 36 0.53 4.47 10.37
CA VAL A 36 -0.79 4.82 9.86
C VAL A 36 -0.87 6.33 9.60
N ASP A 37 -1.45 6.73 8.47
CA ASP A 37 -1.60 8.14 8.12
C ASP A 37 -2.92 8.70 8.67
N GLY A 38 -2.85 9.54 9.70
CA GLY A 38 -4.01 10.09 10.40
C GLY A 38 -4.28 9.44 11.76
N LYS A 39 -5.43 9.74 12.37
CA LYS A 39 -5.76 9.30 13.73
C LYS A 39 -6.79 8.17 13.74
N VAL A 40 -6.33 6.93 13.96
CA VAL A 40 -7.21 5.77 14.18
C VAL A 40 -8.04 5.97 15.44
N GLN A 41 -9.35 5.83 15.30
CA GLN A 41 -10.28 5.96 16.41
C GLN A 41 -10.42 4.62 17.14
N PRO A 42 -10.50 4.61 18.48
CA PRO A 42 -10.68 3.37 19.23
C PRO A 42 -11.97 2.63 18.82
N ARG A 43 -11.86 1.32 18.70
CA ARG A 43 -12.99 0.41 18.45
C ARG A 43 -13.10 -0.56 19.62
N VAL A 44 -14.33 -0.82 20.05
CA VAL A 44 -14.64 -1.83 21.07
C VAL A 44 -14.62 -3.18 20.37
N GLU A 45 -13.60 -3.98 20.68
CA GLU A 45 -13.51 -5.37 20.28
C GLU A 45 -14.37 -6.23 21.23
N LEU A 46 -15.31 -6.98 20.67
CA LEU A 46 -16.15 -7.88 21.45
C LEU A 46 -15.41 -9.19 21.78
N ASP A 47 -15.74 -9.81 22.91
CA ASP A 47 -15.32 -11.20 23.16
C ASP A 47 -16.09 -12.16 22.24
N GLN A 48 -15.49 -12.46 21.10
CA GLN A 48 -16.02 -13.37 20.08
C GLN A 48 -15.30 -14.73 20.11
N GLY A 49 -14.66 -15.06 21.24
CA GLY A 49 -13.89 -16.30 21.41
C GLY A 49 -12.55 -16.33 20.66
N TRP A 50 -12.08 -15.18 20.17
CA TRP A 50 -10.80 -15.03 19.47
C TRP A 50 -9.79 -14.26 20.32
N SER A 51 -8.54 -14.73 20.32
CA SER A 51 -7.43 -13.94 20.85
C SER A 51 -7.07 -12.80 19.90
N GLN A 52 -6.29 -11.82 20.38
CA GLN A 52 -5.87 -10.71 19.54
C GLN A 52 -4.99 -11.15 18.38
N GLU A 53 -4.20 -12.20 18.56
CA GLU A 53 -3.37 -12.81 17.52
C GLU A 53 -4.25 -13.40 16.41
N ILE A 54 -5.33 -14.11 16.77
CA ILE A 54 -6.28 -14.68 15.81
C ILE A 54 -6.97 -13.56 15.03
N ARG A 55 -7.40 -12.48 15.70
CA ARG A 55 -7.97 -11.30 15.03
C ARG A 55 -7.01 -10.71 14.00
N GLN A 56 -5.77 -10.45 14.40
CA GLN A 56 -4.75 -9.90 13.48
C GLN A 56 -4.47 -10.82 12.29
N LEU A 57 -4.40 -12.13 12.50
CA LEU A 57 -4.26 -13.10 11.42
C LEU A 57 -5.47 -13.07 10.49
N PHE A 58 -6.69 -13.07 11.03
CA PHE A 58 -7.90 -12.98 10.21
C PHE A 58 -7.94 -11.68 9.38
N TRP A 59 -7.56 -10.55 9.97
CA TRP A 59 -7.59 -9.25 9.31
C TRP A 59 -6.55 -9.11 8.19
N PHE A 60 -5.34 -9.63 8.39
CA PHE A 60 -4.17 -9.26 7.60
C PHE A 60 -3.44 -10.44 6.93
N THR A 61 -3.90 -11.68 7.09
CA THR A 61 -3.32 -12.81 6.34
C THR A 61 -3.70 -12.70 4.86
N SER A 62 -2.69 -12.62 4.00
CA SER A 62 -2.91 -12.62 2.55
C SER A 62 -3.65 -13.88 2.10
N GLN A 63 -4.55 -13.70 1.14
CA GLN A 63 -5.29 -14.77 0.46
C GLN A 63 -4.93 -14.87 -1.03
N GLY A 64 -3.83 -14.22 -1.43
CA GLY A 64 -3.30 -14.25 -2.80
C GLY A 64 -3.99 -13.28 -3.77
N SER A 65 -4.92 -12.44 -3.31
CA SER A 65 -5.48 -11.36 -4.11
C SER A 65 -4.44 -10.24 -4.30
N ARG A 66 -4.46 -9.58 -5.47
CA ARG A 66 -3.51 -8.52 -5.82
C ARG A 66 -4.22 -7.44 -6.59
N ILE A 67 -4.18 -6.21 -6.08
CA ILE A 67 -4.86 -5.05 -6.67
C ILE A 67 -3.83 -4.07 -7.23
N ILE A 68 -2.87 -3.68 -6.40
CA ILE A 68 -1.91 -2.62 -6.69
C ILE A 68 -0.58 -2.94 -5.99
N PRO A 69 0.59 -2.58 -6.56
CA PRO A 69 1.86 -2.74 -5.86
C PRO A 69 1.83 -2.07 -4.48
N TYR A 70 2.36 -2.75 -3.46
CA TYR A 70 2.21 -2.32 -2.07
C TYR A 70 2.79 -0.93 -1.83
N ASN A 71 3.95 -0.66 -2.42
CA ASN A 71 4.62 0.63 -2.31
C ASN A 71 3.82 1.75 -3.01
N TRP A 72 3.15 1.45 -4.13
CA TRP A 72 2.29 2.45 -4.80
C TRP A 72 1.14 2.85 -3.90
N PHE A 73 0.40 1.89 -3.35
CA PHE A 73 -0.72 2.21 -2.46
C PHE A 73 -0.31 2.93 -1.18
N THR A 74 0.86 2.57 -0.62
CA THR A 74 1.36 3.16 0.63
C THR A 74 1.57 4.67 0.51
N TRP A 75 1.95 5.15 -0.67
CA TRP A 75 2.32 6.56 -0.91
C TRP A 75 1.50 7.25 -1.99
N LEU A 76 0.43 6.60 -2.47
CA LEU A 76 -0.48 7.19 -3.46
C LEU A 76 -1.18 8.38 -2.82
N GLU A 77 -1.14 9.54 -3.48
CA GLU A 77 -1.95 10.71 -3.10
C GLU A 77 -3.38 10.55 -3.61
N GLN A 78 -4.34 11.19 -2.95
CA GLN A 78 -5.70 11.31 -3.46
C GLN A 78 -5.74 12.13 -4.76
N ALA A 79 -6.81 11.97 -5.54
CA ALA A 79 -6.89 12.54 -6.89
C ALA A 79 -6.90 14.09 -6.90
N ASP A 80 -7.46 14.72 -5.88
CA ASP A 80 -7.77 16.15 -5.82
C ASP A 80 -6.93 16.92 -4.77
N ASN A 81 -6.18 16.21 -3.94
CA ASN A 81 -5.39 16.79 -2.85
C ASN A 81 -4.08 16.00 -2.61
N ASN A 82 -3.25 16.43 -1.68
CA ASN A 82 -1.94 15.81 -1.40
C ASN A 82 -1.96 14.87 -0.18
N SER A 83 -3.12 14.62 0.42
CA SER A 83 -3.26 13.58 1.45
C SER A 83 -3.14 12.21 0.82
N LEU A 84 -2.63 11.24 1.58
CA LEU A 84 -2.49 9.87 1.10
C LEU A 84 -3.86 9.23 0.87
N PHE A 85 -3.95 8.34 -0.10
CA PHE A 85 -5.12 7.52 -0.37
C PHE A 85 -5.47 6.62 0.82
N ARG A 86 -4.44 6.13 1.54
CA ARG A 86 -4.59 5.34 2.76
C ARG A 86 -4.88 6.15 4.03
N ASN A 87 -5.05 7.46 3.90
CA ASN A 87 -5.38 8.33 5.02
C ASN A 87 -6.62 7.83 5.77
N VAL A 88 -6.59 7.88 7.11
CA VAL A 88 -7.65 7.36 7.98
C VAL A 88 -9.01 7.96 7.64
N GLU A 89 -9.09 9.28 7.49
CA GLU A 89 -10.35 9.98 7.22
C GLU A 89 -10.93 9.58 5.85
N HIS A 90 -10.07 9.43 4.84
CA HIS A 90 -10.46 8.95 3.51
C HIS A 90 -10.99 7.52 3.53
N MET A 91 -10.29 6.62 4.24
CA MET A 91 -10.68 5.22 4.36
C MET A 91 -11.98 5.03 5.16
N GLU A 92 -12.20 5.82 6.22
CA GLU A 92 -13.46 5.82 6.99
C GLU A 92 -14.63 6.37 6.14
N MET A 93 -14.40 7.38 5.30
CA MET A 93 -15.39 7.88 4.33
C MET A 93 -15.82 6.77 3.35
N LEU A 94 -14.87 5.94 2.93
CA LEU A 94 -15.11 4.74 2.12
C LEU A 94 -15.66 3.55 2.93
N ARG A 95 -15.90 3.74 4.24
CA ARG A 95 -16.41 2.73 5.18
C ARG A 95 -15.48 1.53 5.38
N TYR A 96 -14.19 1.68 5.07
CA TYR A 96 -13.16 0.76 5.54
C TYR A 96 -12.75 1.10 6.97
N LEU A 97 -12.06 0.17 7.64
CA LEU A 97 -11.80 0.23 9.08
C LEU A 97 -10.29 0.37 9.35
N PRO A 98 -9.73 1.60 9.43
CA PRO A 98 -8.31 1.82 9.65
C PRO A 98 -7.79 1.21 10.94
N MET A 99 -6.55 0.75 10.92
CA MET A 99 -5.85 0.15 12.06
C MET A 99 -4.43 0.68 12.15
N SER A 100 -3.88 0.71 13.35
CA SER A 100 -2.47 1.04 13.57
C SER A 100 -1.56 0.03 12.86
N SER A 101 -0.40 0.50 12.40
CA SER A 101 0.60 -0.35 11.77
C SER A 101 1.10 -1.42 12.73
N SER A 102 1.36 -2.62 12.20
CA SER A 102 1.86 -3.77 12.95
C SER A 102 2.80 -4.59 12.07
N LYS A 103 3.36 -5.69 12.60
CA LYS A 103 4.17 -6.61 11.78
C LYS A 103 3.36 -7.27 10.65
N LEU A 104 2.08 -7.54 10.87
CA LEU A 104 1.18 -8.13 9.86
C LEU A 104 0.55 -7.07 8.94
N ASN A 105 0.52 -5.81 9.40
CA ASN A 105 0.00 -4.67 8.65
C ASN A 105 1.01 -3.51 8.65
N PRO A 106 2.11 -3.64 7.88
CA PRO A 106 3.26 -2.73 8.05
C PRO A 106 2.97 -1.30 7.60
N ALA A 107 2.01 -1.04 6.70
CA ALA A 107 1.61 0.32 6.32
C ALA A 107 0.33 0.84 7.00
N GLY A 108 -0.17 0.17 8.04
CA GLY A 108 -1.36 0.61 8.77
C GLY A 108 -2.62 0.69 7.89
N LEU A 109 -2.77 -0.28 6.98
CA LEU A 109 -3.92 -0.38 6.09
C LEU A 109 -5.20 -0.78 6.86
N PRO A 110 -6.40 -0.55 6.31
CA PRO A 110 -7.63 -0.96 6.97
C PRO A 110 -7.74 -2.48 7.17
N ILE A 111 -8.58 -2.92 8.12
CA ILE A 111 -8.96 -4.32 8.26
C ILE A 111 -9.42 -4.86 6.90
N GLY A 112 -8.87 -6.00 6.50
CA GLY A 112 -9.17 -6.60 5.21
C GLY A 112 -8.17 -6.30 4.11
N PHE A 113 -7.15 -5.47 4.36
CA PHE A 113 -6.06 -5.21 3.41
C PHE A 113 -4.79 -5.91 3.88
N ALA A 114 -4.18 -6.74 3.02
CA ALA A 114 -3.00 -7.51 3.35
C ALA A 114 -1.82 -7.19 2.43
N LEU A 115 -0.62 -7.36 2.97
CA LEU A 115 0.60 -7.48 2.18
C LEU A 115 0.68 -8.89 1.59
N ASP A 116 0.50 -9.02 0.27
CA ASP A 116 0.81 -10.24 -0.48
C ASP A 116 2.21 -10.16 -1.06
N THR A 117 2.93 -11.28 -1.06
CA THR A 117 4.19 -11.40 -1.80
C THR A 117 4.01 -12.40 -2.91
N ASP A 118 4.15 -11.93 -4.15
CA ASP A 118 4.09 -12.81 -5.31
C ASP A 118 5.21 -13.86 -5.23
N GLN A 119 4.84 -15.13 -5.27
CA GLN A 119 5.81 -16.23 -5.17
C GLN A 119 6.75 -16.27 -6.39
N SER A 120 6.26 -15.86 -7.57
CA SER A 120 7.02 -15.87 -8.82
C SER A 120 7.92 -14.64 -8.97
N THR A 121 7.38 -13.44 -8.74
CA THR A 121 8.10 -12.18 -8.96
C THR A 121 8.75 -11.62 -7.70
N ARG A 122 8.39 -12.15 -6.51
CA ARG A 122 8.80 -11.64 -5.19
C ARG A 122 8.38 -10.19 -4.91
N LYS A 123 7.47 -9.64 -5.71
CA LYS A 123 6.95 -8.29 -5.55
C LYS A 123 5.87 -8.22 -4.48
N ALA A 124 5.87 -7.14 -3.71
CA ALA A 124 4.86 -6.82 -2.72
C ALA A 124 3.61 -6.20 -3.37
N TRP A 125 2.43 -6.69 -3.00
CA TRP A 125 1.12 -6.24 -3.47
C TRP A 125 0.18 -5.97 -2.31
N VAL A 126 -0.71 -4.99 -2.47
CA VAL A 126 -1.92 -4.90 -1.64
C VAL A 126 -2.96 -5.85 -2.20
N GLY A 127 -3.50 -6.70 -1.33
CA GLY A 127 -4.65 -7.56 -1.60
C GLY A 127 -5.77 -7.32 -0.59
N LEU A 128 -7.01 -7.66 -0.99
CA LEU A 128 -8.13 -7.79 -0.07
C LEU A 128 -8.21 -9.21 0.50
N THR A 129 -8.58 -9.32 1.78
CA THR A 129 -8.84 -10.58 2.48
C THR A 129 -10.34 -10.73 2.75
N CYS A 130 -10.77 -11.91 3.20
CA CYS A 130 -12.14 -12.14 3.68
C CYS A 130 -12.61 -11.06 4.68
N ALA A 131 -11.72 -10.53 5.51
CA ALA A 131 -12.08 -9.54 6.53
C ALA A 131 -12.53 -8.19 5.94
N ALA A 132 -12.17 -7.87 4.69
CA ALA A 132 -12.67 -6.66 4.02
C ALA A 132 -14.20 -6.71 3.83
N CYS A 133 -14.74 -7.92 3.64
CA CYS A 133 -16.16 -8.17 3.42
C CYS A 133 -16.88 -8.69 4.67
N HIS A 134 -16.15 -9.37 5.57
CA HIS A 134 -16.67 -10.06 6.75
C HIS A 134 -16.16 -9.44 8.06
N THR A 135 -16.07 -8.12 8.12
CA THR A 135 -15.90 -7.37 9.36
C THR A 135 -16.66 -6.07 9.23
N ASN A 136 -17.37 -5.68 10.30
CA ASN A 136 -18.16 -4.47 10.29
C ASN A 136 -17.99 -3.66 11.57
N GLN A 137 -18.24 -2.35 11.48
CA GLN A 137 -18.38 -1.45 12.61
C GLN A 137 -19.86 -1.08 12.79
N ILE A 138 -20.33 -1.18 14.03
CA ILE A 138 -21.62 -0.64 14.45
C ILE A 138 -21.36 0.53 15.40
N ASP A 139 -21.86 1.70 15.04
CA ASP A 139 -21.79 2.89 15.90
C ASP A 139 -23.04 2.96 16.76
N TYR A 140 -22.90 2.79 18.07
CA TYR A 140 -24.01 2.79 19.01
C TYR A 140 -23.62 3.49 20.31
N GLN A 141 -24.41 4.49 20.73
CA GLN A 141 -24.20 5.25 21.97
C GLN A 141 -22.76 5.81 22.14
N GLY A 142 -22.14 6.24 21.04
CA GLY A 142 -20.76 6.75 21.04
C GLY A 142 -19.66 5.67 21.06
N ALA A 143 -20.02 4.39 21.14
CA ALA A 143 -19.09 3.29 20.97
C ALA A 143 -19.05 2.83 19.51
N ARG A 144 -17.84 2.54 19.02
CA ARG A 144 -17.58 1.97 17.70
C ARG A 144 -17.30 0.48 17.87
N ILE A 145 -18.31 -0.35 17.72
CA ILE A 145 -18.23 -1.78 18.04
C ILE A 145 -17.77 -2.55 16.80
N LEU A 146 -16.70 -3.32 16.93
CA LEU A 146 -16.19 -4.18 15.87
C LEU A 146 -16.84 -5.56 15.97
N VAL A 147 -17.41 -6.04 14.87
CA VAL A 147 -18.04 -7.36 14.77
C VAL A 147 -17.35 -8.17 13.68
N GLU A 148 -16.71 -9.26 14.08
CA GLU A 148 -16.05 -10.19 13.16
C GLU A 148 -17.11 -11.10 12.53
N GLY A 149 -17.01 -11.37 11.22
CA GLY A 149 -17.99 -12.19 10.48
C GLY A 149 -19.24 -11.43 9.99
N ALA A 150 -19.49 -10.22 10.49
CA ALA A 150 -20.60 -9.37 10.03
C ALA A 150 -20.35 -8.84 8.61
N PRO A 151 -21.42 -8.62 7.80
CA PRO A 151 -21.28 -8.05 6.46
C PRO A 151 -20.76 -6.61 6.54
N THR A 152 -19.75 -6.29 5.75
CA THR A 152 -19.14 -4.96 5.70
C THR A 152 -20.11 -3.88 5.21
N LEU A 153 -19.86 -2.63 5.62
CA LEU A 153 -20.46 -1.44 5.02
C LEU A 153 -19.51 -0.73 4.04
N ALA A 154 -18.33 -1.32 3.76
CA ALA A 154 -17.34 -0.78 2.83
C ALA A 154 -17.93 -0.50 1.45
N ASN A 155 -17.64 0.68 0.89
CA ASN A 155 -18.08 1.05 -0.45
C ASN A 155 -17.05 0.60 -1.49
N PHE A 156 -17.15 -0.67 -1.89
CA PHE A 156 -16.24 -1.31 -2.84
C PHE A 156 -16.17 -0.56 -4.19
N VAL A 157 -17.32 -0.19 -4.76
CA VAL A 157 -17.37 0.49 -6.07
C VAL A 157 -16.67 1.84 -6.00
N LYS A 158 -16.98 2.64 -4.98
CA LYS A 158 -16.38 3.98 -4.81
C LYS A 158 -14.88 3.89 -4.54
N PHE A 159 -14.42 2.90 -3.77
CA PHE A 159 -13.00 2.69 -3.52
C PHE A 159 -12.22 2.46 -4.82
N PHE A 160 -12.70 1.59 -5.70
CA PHE A 160 -12.01 1.33 -6.96
C PHE A 160 -12.09 2.51 -7.93
N ASP A 161 -13.22 3.23 -7.95
CA ASP A 161 -13.37 4.46 -8.74
C ASP A 161 -12.36 5.53 -8.31
N GLU A 162 -12.26 5.81 -7.01
CA GLU A 162 -11.30 6.77 -6.47
C GLU A 162 -9.85 6.30 -6.63
N LEU A 163 -9.58 5.00 -6.50
CA LEU A 163 -8.24 4.43 -6.71
C LEU A 163 -7.77 4.62 -8.15
N VAL A 164 -8.64 4.32 -9.12
CA VAL A 164 -8.34 4.51 -10.54
C VAL A 164 -8.16 6.00 -10.86
N ASN A 165 -9.00 6.87 -10.30
CA ASN A 165 -8.87 8.31 -10.48
C ASN A 165 -7.54 8.84 -9.90
N ALA A 166 -7.16 8.42 -8.68
CA ALA A 166 -5.89 8.79 -8.06
C ALA A 166 -4.68 8.33 -8.89
N LEU A 167 -4.73 7.09 -9.41
CA LEU A 167 -3.71 6.57 -10.32
C LEU A 167 -3.65 7.35 -11.63
N SER A 168 -4.79 7.68 -12.24
CA SER A 168 -4.85 8.50 -13.45
C SER A 168 -4.24 9.87 -13.22
N LYS A 169 -4.60 10.55 -12.12
CA LYS A 169 -4.04 11.87 -11.78
C LYS A 169 -2.55 11.84 -11.50
N THR A 170 -2.05 10.75 -10.93
CA THR A 170 -0.60 10.53 -10.74
C THR A 170 0.08 10.31 -12.09
N ASN A 171 -0.51 9.51 -12.98
CA ASN A 171 0.02 9.26 -14.32
C ASN A 171 0.05 10.52 -15.20
N ASP A 172 -0.99 11.36 -15.12
CA ASP A 172 -1.16 12.53 -15.98
C ASP A 172 -0.34 13.75 -15.52
N ASN A 173 0.21 13.71 -14.30
CA ASN A 173 0.98 14.81 -13.74
C ASN A 173 2.40 14.36 -13.38
N ALA A 174 3.38 14.78 -14.20
CA ALA A 174 4.79 14.46 -14.01
C ALA A 174 5.40 14.93 -12.66
N PHE A 175 4.70 15.80 -11.92
CA PHE A 175 5.09 16.24 -10.58
C PHE A 175 4.39 15.48 -9.44
N ARG A 176 3.34 14.71 -9.74
CA ARG A 176 2.70 13.80 -8.78
C ARG A 176 3.32 12.43 -8.94
N CYS A 177 4.28 12.13 -8.08
CA CYS A 177 4.92 10.83 -8.03
C CYS A 177 4.57 10.16 -6.70
N VAL A 178 4.46 8.84 -6.73
CA VAL A 178 4.49 8.02 -5.51
C VAL A 178 5.86 8.28 -4.86
N TRP A 179 5.91 9.19 -3.88
CA TRP A 179 7.15 9.67 -3.29
C TRP A 179 7.90 8.53 -2.61
N GLN A 180 9.03 8.12 -3.17
CA GLN A 180 10.04 7.38 -2.44
C GLN A 180 11.03 8.37 -1.83
N TYR A 181 11.27 8.26 -0.52
CA TYR A 181 12.46 8.81 0.12
C TYR A 181 13.67 8.39 -0.71
N THR A 182 14.28 9.36 -1.38
CA THR A 182 15.43 9.25 -2.30
C THR A 182 15.17 8.61 -3.68
N LYS A 183 14.94 9.48 -4.66
CA LYS A 183 15.31 9.32 -6.08
C LYS A 183 14.64 8.20 -6.88
N CYS A 184 13.35 8.34 -7.18
CA CYS A 184 12.87 8.41 -8.55
C CYS A 184 11.35 8.61 -8.57
N CYS A 185 10.90 9.53 -9.40
CA CYS A 185 9.52 9.59 -9.82
C CYS A 185 9.16 8.30 -10.55
N ILE A 186 8.17 7.55 -10.07
CA ILE A 186 7.50 6.52 -10.86
C ILE A 186 6.58 7.24 -11.88
N CYS A 187 7.14 8.14 -12.68
CA CYS A 187 6.65 8.27 -14.04
C CYS A 187 7.21 7.04 -14.75
N PHE A 188 6.37 6.33 -15.50
CA PHE A 188 6.77 5.23 -16.36
C PHE A 188 8.11 5.53 -17.07
N CYS A 189 9.21 4.94 -16.59
CA CYS A 189 10.46 4.80 -17.35
C CYS A 189 10.26 3.70 -18.40
N PHE A 190 9.21 3.84 -19.23
CA PHE A 190 9.04 3.14 -20.49
C PHE A 190 9.10 4.20 -21.59
N ALA A 191 10.33 4.54 -21.97
CA ALA A 191 10.70 5.08 -23.27
C ALA A 191 12.03 4.44 -23.66
#